data_AF-A0A7J8MTI0-F1
#
_entry.id   AF-A0A7J8MTI0-F1
#
_cell.length_a   1.000
_cell.length_b   1.000
_cell.length_c   1.000
_cell.angle_alpha   90.00
_cell.angle_beta   90.00
_cell.angle_gamma   90.00
#
_symmetry.space_group_name_H-M   'P 1'
#
loop_
_entity.id
_entity.type
_entity.pdbx_description
1 polymer ?
#
loop_
_entity_poly.entity_id
_entity_poly.type
_entity_poly.pdbx_seq_one_letter_code
_entity_poly.pdbx_strand_id
1 'polypeptide(L)'
;MKDAMKCGNSFAFLCHDINELEHTNQVNLPRVTVVMPLKGFGEHNLHNWKSQITSLYGGPLEFLFVVESTEDPAYHAVSRLIRDFKDDVDAKIILAGLSTTCSQKIHNQLVGVERMHKDTKYVLFLDDDVRLHPGSIGALTAEMEKNPEIFIQTGYPLDLPSGSLGSYCIYEYHM
;
A
#
# COMPACT_ATOMS: atom_id res chain seq x y z
N MET A 1 20.72 -11.21 1.96
CA MET A 1 20.84 -10.18 0.90
C MET A 1 22.24 -10.13 0.27
N LYS A 2 23.30 -9.67 0.97
CA LYS A 2 24.65 -9.49 0.37
C LYS A 2 25.20 -10.74 -0.32
N ASP A 3 25.04 -11.92 0.27
CA ASP A 3 25.57 -13.15 -0.32
C ASP A 3 24.72 -13.64 -1.50
N ALA A 4 23.39 -13.49 -1.44
CA ALA A 4 22.51 -13.77 -2.57
C ALA A 4 22.80 -12.86 -3.79
N MET A 5 23.09 -11.57 -3.56
CA MET A 5 23.52 -10.67 -4.63
C MET A 5 24.84 -11.08 -5.26
N LYS A 6 25.82 -11.53 -4.46
CA LYS A 6 27.09 -12.09 -4.96
C LYS A 6 26.87 -13.37 -5.79
N CYS A 7 25.83 -14.13 -5.46
CA CYS A 7 25.42 -15.33 -6.20
C CYS A 7 24.54 -15.03 -7.43
N GLY A 8 24.39 -13.76 -7.83
CA GLY A 8 23.68 -13.37 -9.06
C GLY A 8 22.21 -12.97 -8.89
N ASN A 9 21.65 -13.00 -7.67
CA ASN A 9 20.30 -12.51 -7.42
C ASN A 9 20.30 -10.97 -7.21
N SER A 10 20.12 -10.21 -8.29
CA SER A 10 19.98 -8.74 -8.22
C SER A 10 18.73 -8.27 -7.47
N PHE A 11 17.74 -9.16 -7.27
CA PHE A 11 16.49 -8.89 -6.54
C PHE A 11 16.52 -9.41 -5.10
N ALA A 12 17.70 -9.67 -4.53
CA ALA A 12 17.83 -10.17 -3.15
C ALA A 12 17.26 -9.23 -2.06
N PHE A 13 16.90 -7.99 -2.41
CA PHE A 13 16.18 -7.04 -1.54
C PHE A 13 14.66 -7.29 -1.53
N LEU A 14 14.15 -8.02 -2.52
CA LEU A 14 12.73 -8.35 -2.71
C LEU A 14 12.44 -9.80 -2.31
N CYS A 15 13.23 -10.76 -2.82
CA CYS A 15 13.06 -12.19 -2.56
C CYS A 15 14.42 -12.87 -2.36
N HIS A 16 14.47 -13.88 -1.51
CA HIS A 16 15.70 -14.63 -1.26
C HIS A 16 16.03 -15.60 -2.41
N ASP A 17 15.02 -16.33 -2.88
CA ASP A 17 15.10 -17.19 -4.06
C ASP A 17 14.52 -16.45 -5.28
N ILE A 18 15.34 -16.26 -6.32
CA ILE A 18 14.92 -15.55 -7.53
C ILE A 18 13.89 -16.34 -8.35
N ASN A 19 13.84 -17.67 -8.19
CA ASN A 19 12.88 -18.52 -8.89
C ASN A 19 11.44 -18.26 -8.42
N GLU A 20 11.25 -17.67 -7.23
CA GLU A 20 9.93 -17.25 -6.77
C GLU A 20 9.32 -16.19 -7.72
N LEU A 21 10.14 -15.43 -8.45
CA LEU A 21 9.69 -14.43 -9.43
C LEU A 21 9.30 -15.05 -10.79
N GLU A 22 9.45 -16.36 -10.97
CA GLU A 22 8.99 -17.02 -12.19
C GLU A 22 7.49 -16.86 -12.37
N HIS A 23 7.07 -16.68 -13.63
CA HIS A 23 5.67 -16.48 -13.99
C HIS A 23 4.74 -17.55 -13.40
N THR A 24 5.15 -18.81 -13.40
CA THR A 24 4.42 -19.96 -12.83
C THR A 24 4.08 -19.78 -11.36
N ASN A 25 4.94 -19.11 -10.59
CA ASN A 25 4.70 -18.80 -9.18
C ASN A 25 3.81 -17.57 -9.06
N GLN A 26 4.10 -16.51 -9.83
CA GLN A 26 3.39 -15.24 -9.75
C GLN A 26 1.91 -15.33 -10.15
N VAL A 27 1.55 -16.18 -11.13
CA VAL A 27 0.13 -16.35 -11.55
C VAL A 27 -0.75 -16.97 -10.47
N ASN A 28 -0.17 -17.65 -9.50
CA ASN A 28 -0.90 -18.26 -8.38
C ASN A 28 -1.04 -17.32 -7.18
N LEU A 29 -0.44 -16.13 -7.25
CA LEU A 29 -0.53 -15.16 -6.17
C LEU A 29 -1.95 -14.59 -6.07
N PRO A 30 -2.48 -14.42 -4.84
CA PRO A 30 -3.83 -13.95 -4.63
C PRO A 30 -3.98 -12.48 -5.01
N ARG A 31 -5.20 -12.08 -5.36
CA ARG A 31 -5.52 -10.67 -5.56
C ARG A 31 -5.51 -9.92 -4.23
N VAL A 32 -4.89 -8.74 -4.22
CA VAL A 32 -4.89 -7.81 -3.09
C VAL A 32 -5.53 -6.49 -3.52
N THR A 33 -6.54 -6.04 -2.78
CA THR A 33 -7.04 -4.66 -2.90
C THR A 33 -6.42 -3.81 -1.82
N VAL A 34 -5.81 -2.70 -2.20
CA VAL A 34 -5.24 -1.70 -1.32
C VAL A 34 -6.26 -0.57 -1.14
N VAL A 35 -6.68 -0.30 0.10
CA VAL A 35 -7.63 0.76 0.45
C VAL A 35 -6.89 1.88 1.18
N MET A 36 -6.88 3.06 0.56
CA MET A 36 -6.19 4.26 1.04
C MET A 36 -7.23 5.36 1.32
N PRO A 37 -7.72 5.52 2.57
CA PRO A 37 -8.52 6.68 2.95
C PRO A 37 -7.64 7.94 2.93
N LEU A 38 -8.05 8.96 2.18
CA LEU A 38 -7.31 10.20 2.03
C LEU A 38 -8.06 11.41 2.60
N LYS A 39 -7.30 12.41 3.06
CA LYS A 39 -7.82 13.73 3.43
C LYS A 39 -6.77 14.81 3.21
N GLY A 40 -7.09 15.81 2.39
CA GLY A 40 -6.21 16.94 2.13
C GLY A 40 -5.02 16.58 1.25
N PHE A 41 -4.08 17.51 1.11
CA PHE A 41 -2.88 17.32 0.30
C PHE A 41 -1.70 18.11 0.88
N GLY A 42 -0.70 17.38 1.37
CA GLY A 42 0.55 17.87 1.92
C GLY A 42 1.75 17.63 1.00
N GLU A 43 2.89 18.20 1.40
CA GLU A 43 4.12 18.24 0.59
C GLU A 43 4.63 16.86 0.14
N HIS A 44 4.49 15.84 0.98
CA HIS A 44 5.06 14.51 0.73
C HIS A 44 4.05 13.48 0.21
N ASN A 45 2.76 13.80 0.17
CA ASN A 45 1.72 12.84 -0.20
C ASN A 45 1.97 12.21 -1.58
N LEU A 46 2.29 13.02 -2.61
CA LEU A 46 2.49 12.48 -3.95
C LEU A 46 3.66 11.47 -4.01
N HIS A 47 4.73 11.72 -3.27
CA HIS A 47 5.86 10.80 -3.18
C HIS A 47 5.48 9.51 -2.45
N ASN A 48 4.73 9.63 -1.35
CA ASN A 48 4.22 8.50 -0.58
C ASN A 48 3.28 7.63 -1.42
N TRP A 49 2.26 8.23 -2.03
CA TRP A 49 1.29 7.53 -2.87
C TRP A 49 1.95 6.87 -4.07
N LYS A 50 2.96 7.51 -4.68
CA LYS A 50 3.76 6.89 -5.73
C LYS A 50 4.47 5.63 -5.22
N SER A 51 5.11 5.67 -4.05
CA SER A 51 5.75 4.49 -3.46
C SER A 51 4.76 3.35 -3.15
N GLN A 52 3.52 3.70 -2.80
CA GLN A 52 2.46 2.74 -2.48
C GLN A 52 1.94 2.01 -3.73
N ILE A 53 1.77 2.72 -4.85
CA ILE A 53 1.26 2.12 -6.10
C ILE A 53 2.32 1.42 -6.94
N THR A 54 3.60 1.73 -6.76
CA THR A 54 4.71 1.08 -7.50
C THR A 54 5.25 -0.15 -6.77
N SER A 55 4.36 -1.08 -6.38
CA SER A 55 4.75 -2.35 -5.77
C SER A 55 5.38 -3.30 -6.80
N LEU A 56 6.26 -4.20 -6.33
CA LEU A 56 6.81 -5.31 -7.12
C LEU A 56 6.13 -6.65 -6.81
N TYR A 57 4.96 -6.63 -6.16
CA TYR A 57 4.13 -7.81 -6.03
C TYR A 57 3.58 -8.24 -7.40
N GLY A 58 3.84 -9.46 -7.84
CA GLY A 58 3.43 -9.93 -9.16
C GLY A 58 2.04 -10.54 -9.25
N GLY A 59 1.31 -10.62 -8.14
CA GLY A 59 -0.11 -10.96 -8.15
C GLY A 59 -0.99 -9.77 -8.54
N PRO A 60 -2.30 -9.98 -8.77
CA PRO A 60 -3.20 -8.89 -9.15
C PRO A 60 -3.35 -7.86 -8.03
N LEU A 61 -3.15 -6.58 -8.36
CA LEU A 61 -3.33 -5.45 -7.45
C LEU A 61 -4.47 -4.55 -7.92
N GLU A 62 -5.22 -4.02 -6.96
CA GLU A 62 -6.20 -2.96 -7.17
C GLU A 62 -5.96 -1.88 -6.11
N PHE A 63 -5.86 -0.61 -6.50
CA PHE A 63 -5.65 0.51 -5.59
C PHE A 63 -6.88 1.41 -5.53
N LEU A 64 -7.48 1.52 -4.34
CA LEU A 64 -8.65 2.35 -4.07
C LEU A 64 -8.24 3.55 -3.23
N PHE A 65 -8.20 4.72 -3.87
CA PHE A 65 -8.03 5.98 -3.17
C PHE A 65 -9.41 6.51 -2.78
N VAL A 66 -9.71 6.57 -1.48
CA VAL A 66 -11.04 6.89 -0.99
C VAL A 66 -11.06 8.28 -0.38
N VAL A 67 -11.80 9.20 -0.99
CA VAL A 67 -12.01 10.56 -0.49
C VAL A 67 -13.48 10.78 -0.13
N GLU A 68 -13.73 11.75 0.73
CA GLU A 68 -15.08 12.16 1.10
C GLU A 68 -15.85 12.72 -0.12
N SER A 69 -15.23 13.62 -0.89
CA SER A 69 -15.86 14.30 -2.01
C SER A 69 -14.84 14.83 -3.03
N THR A 70 -15.33 15.42 -4.13
CA THR A 70 -14.51 16.04 -5.18
C THR A 70 -13.82 17.32 -4.75
N GLU A 71 -14.30 17.94 -3.67
CA GLU A 71 -13.76 19.18 -3.09
C GLU A 71 -12.53 18.91 -2.21
N ASP A 72 -12.26 17.65 -1.87
CA ASP A 72 -11.06 17.30 -1.12
C ASP A 72 -9.79 17.55 -1.97
N PRO A 73 -8.80 18.31 -1.47
CA PRO A 73 -7.55 18.55 -2.21
C PRO A 73 -6.85 17.27 -2.70
N ALA A 74 -7.00 16.14 -1.98
CA ALA A 74 -6.48 14.84 -2.39
C ALA A 74 -7.03 14.40 -3.76
N TYR A 75 -8.31 14.68 -4.05
CA TYR A 75 -9.00 14.22 -5.26
C TYR A 75 -8.25 14.63 -6.52
N HIS A 76 -7.87 15.90 -6.62
CA HIS A 76 -7.18 16.43 -7.80
C HIS A 76 -5.75 15.91 -7.92
N ALA A 77 -5.04 15.75 -6.80
CA ALA A 77 -3.67 15.24 -6.78
C ALA A 77 -3.63 13.77 -7.21
N VAL A 78 -4.51 12.93 -6.66
CA VAL A 78 -4.63 11.52 -7.03
C VAL A 78 -5.12 11.35 -8.46
N SER A 79 -6.06 12.19 -8.92
CA SER A 79 -6.53 12.13 -10.31
C SER A 79 -5.37 12.30 -11.31
N ARG A 80 -4.40 13.16 -10.98
CA ARG A 80 -3.18 13.33 -11.79
C ARG A 80 -2.28 12.11 -11.68
N LEU A 81 -2.05 11.61 -10.47
CA LEU A 81 -1.23 10.42 -10.23
C LEU A 81 -1.76 9.21 -11.02
N ILE A 82 -3.06 8.91 -10.93
CA ILE A 82 -3.67 7.79 -11.66
C ILE A 82 -3.51 7.97 -13.17
N ARG A 83 -3.69 9.19 -13.68
CA ARG A 83 -3.50 9.46 -15.12
C ARG A 83 -2.07 9.19 -15.57
N ASP A 84 -1.08 9.51 -14.74
CA ASP A 84 0.33 9.32 -15.05
C ASP A 84 0.74 7.83 -15.06
N PHE A 85 -0.06 6.95 -14.41
CA PHE A 85 0.18 5.49 -14.32
C PHE A 85 -0.97 4.65 -14.91
N LYS A 86 -1.85 5.23 -15.74
CA LYS A 86 -3.12 4.63 -16.18
C LYS A 86 -2.98 3.25 -16.88
N ASP A 87 -1.81 2.99 -17.47
CA ASP A 87 -1.53 1.76 -18.22
C ASP A 87 -0.64 0.78 -17.41
N ASP A 88 -0.13 1.24 -16.26
CA ASP A 88 0.82 0.50 -15.41
C ASP A 88 0.16 -0.07 -14.15
N VAL A 89 -0.88 0.60 -13.62
CA VAL A 89 -1.54 0.21 -12.36
C VAL A 89 -3.07 0.26 -12.49
N ASP A 90 -3.75 -0.70 -11.85
CA ASP A 90 -5.20 -0.65 -11.65
C ASP A 90 -5.52 0.20 -10.42
N ALA A 91 -5.80 1.48 -10.63
CA ALA A 91 -6.08 2.45 -9.58
C ALA A 91 -7.33 3.28 -9.88
N LYS A 92 -8.16 3.52 -8.87
CA LYS A 92 -9.37 4.35 -8.98
C LYS A 92 -9.64 5.17 -7.73
N ILE A 93 -10.36 6.27 -7.94
CA ILE A 93 -10.86 7.12 -6.85
C ILE A 93 -12.29 6.71 -6.50
N ILE A 94 -12.56 6.56 -5.21
CA ILE A 94 -13.88 6.27 -4.66
C ILE A 94 -14.34 7.48 -3.85
N LEU A 95 -15.55 7.96 -4.13
CA LEU A 95 -16.20 9.01 -3.33
C LEU A 95 -17.06 8.33 -2.27
N ALA A 96 -16.66 8.46 -1.01
CA ALA A 96 -17.35 7.84 0.13
C ALA A 96 -18.51 8.66 0.67
N GLY A 97 -18.52 9.97 0.41
CA GLY A 97 -19.44 10.90 1.07
C GLY A 97 -19.09 11.11 2.55
N LEU A 98 -19.91 11.93 3.22
CA LEU A 98 -19.74 12.23 4.64
C LEU A 98 -20.16 11.05 5.53
N SER A 99 -19.35 10.76 6.52
CA SER A 99 -19.70 9.82 7.59
C SER A 99 -20.82 10.36 8.47
N THR A 100 -21.72 9.48 8.94
CA THR A 100 -22.80 9.84 9.87
C THR A 100 -22.73 9.07 11.20
N THR A 101 -21.94 8.00 11.30
CA THR A 101 -21.94 7.08 12.46
C THR A 101 -20.55 6.78 13.02
N CYS A 102 -19.49 7.08 12.28
CA CYS A 102 -18.10 6.83 12.70
C CYS A 102 -17.18 7.96 12.23
N SER A 103 -15.86 7.83 12.43
CA SER A 103 -14.92 8.79 11.86
C SER A 103 -14.90 8.71 10.33
N GLN A 104 -14.53 9.81 9.67
CA GLN A 104 -14.44 9.83 8.22
C GLN A 104 -13.44 8.80 7.68
N LYS A 105 -12.34 8.52 8.41
CA LYS A 105 -11.35 7.51 8.03
C LYS A 105 -11.96 6.11 8.00
N ILE A 106 -12.70 5.73 9.04
CA ILE A 106 -13.35 4.41 9.11
C ILE A 106 -14.43 4.29 8.04
N HIS A 107 -15.24 5.34 7.84
CA HIS A 107 -16.26 5.38 6.78
C HIS A 107 -15.64 5.16 5.40
N ASN A 108 -14.56 5.88 5.07
CA ASN A 108 -13.84 5.71 3.82
C ASN A 108 -13.29 4.28 3.65
N GLN A 109 -12.73 3.68 4.71
CA GLN A 109 -12.25 2.30 4.66
C GLN A 109 -13.39 1.30 4.38
N LEU A 110 -14.54 1.46 5.03
CA LEU A 110 -15.71 0.60 4.82
C LEU A 110 -16.23 0.71 3.38
N VAL A 111 -16.39 1.93 2.86
CA VAL A 111 -16.80 2.14 1.46
C VAL A 111 -15.75 1.57 0.49
N GLY A 112 -14.46 1.68 0.81
CA GLY A 112 -13.40 1.05 0.03
C GLY A 112 -13.58 -0.47 -0.08
N VAL A 113 -13.82 -1.14 1.04
CA VAL A 113 -14.09 -2.60 1.08
C VAL A 113 -15.36 -2.95 0.31
N GLU A 114 -16.42 -2.16 0.41
CA GLU A 114 -17.65 -2.41 -0.37
C GLU A 114 -17.45 -2.30 -1.88
N ARG A 115 -16.44 -1.52 -2.32
CA ARG A 115 -16.15 -1.23 -3.73
C ARG A 115 -14.99 -2.04 -4.31
N MET A 116 -14.37 -2.89 -3.50
CA MET A 116 -13.25 -3.73 -3.94
C MET A 116 -13.66 -4.75 -4.99
N HIS A 117 -12.68 -5.23 -5.74
CA HIS A 117 -12.88 -6.32 -6.68
C HIS A 117 -13.43 -7.57 -5.97
N LYS A 118 -14.40 -8.25 -6.59
CA LYS A 118 -15.10 -9.39 -5.96
C LYS A 118 -14.20 -10.60 -5.70
N ASP A 119 -13.17 -10.76 -6.53
CA ASP A 119 -12.18 -11.85 -6.40
C ASP A 119 -11.02 -11.48 -5.45
N THR A 120 -11.11 -10.36 -4.75
CA THR A 120 -10.08 -9.97 -3.77
C THR A 120 -10.04 -10.96 -2.62
N LYS A 121 -8.86 -11.55 -2.37
CA LYS A 121 -8.64 -12.44 -1.23
C LYS A 121 -8.20 -11.66 0.01
N TYR A 122 -7.33 -10.67 -0.17
CA TYR A 122 -6.81 -9.84 0.92
C TYR A 122 -7.04 -8.36 0.69
N VAL A 123 -7.37 -7.65 1.76
CA VAL A 123 -7.46 -6.19 1.78
C VAL A 123 -6.30 -5.64 2.60
N LEU A 124 -5.55 -4.71 2.01
CA LEU A 124 -4.49 -3.98 2.69
C LEU A 124 -4.95 -2.55 2.93
N PHE A 125 -5.10 -2.17 4.19
CA PHE A 125 -5.35 -0.78 4.56
C PHE A 125 -4.02 -0.04 4.69
N LEU A 126 -3.88 1.10 4.02
CA LEU A 126 -2.69 1.96 4.10
C LEU A 126 -3.10 3.39 4.46
N ASP A 127 -2.30 4.01 5.31
CA ASP A 127 -2.41 5.44 5.59
C ASP A 127 -1.77 6.26 4.45
N ASP A 128 -2.17 7.53 4.30
CA ASP A 128 -1.78 8.36 3.16
C ASP A 128 -0.40 9.03 3.31
N ASP A 129 0.20 8.91 4.50
CA ASP A 129 1.46 9.51 4.90
C ASP A 129 2.63 8.51 5.02
N VAL A 130 2.40 7.23 4.70
CA VAL A 130 3.45 6.20 4.76
C VAL A 130 4.14 5.96 3.42
N ARG A 131 5.44 5.62 3.48
CA ARG A 131 6.18 5.09 2.33
C ARG A 131 6.25 3.58 2.42
N LEU A 132 6.07 2.92 1.28
CA LEU A 132 6.07 1.46 1.21
C LEU A 132 7.34 0.95 0.52
N HIS A 133 7.95 -0.10 1.09
CA HIS A 133 8.99 -0.83 0.36
C HIS A 133 8.33 -1.61 -0.79
N PRO A 134 8.93 -1.69 -1.99
CA PRO A 134 8.26 -2.31 -3.13
C PRO A 134 7.81 -3.77 -2.90
N GLY A 135 8.51 -4.48 -2.01
CA GLY A 135 8.20 -5.86 -1.61
C GLY A 135 7.22 -6.03 -0.45
N SER A 136 6.73 -4.96 0.18
CA SER A 136 5.92 -5.08 1.41
C SER A 136 4.63 -5.88 1.20
N ILE A 137 3.90 -5.65 0.10
CA ILE A 137 2.66 -6.39 -0.18
C ILE A 137 2.94 -7.88 -0.35
N GLY A 138 4.02 -8.22 -1.06
CA GLY A 138 4.44 -9.61 -1.25
C GLY A 138 4.85 -10.28 0.05
N ALA A 139 5.64 -9.61 0.88
CA ALA A 139 6.06 -10.15 2.18
C ALA A 139 4.87 -10.43 3.10
N LEU A 140 3.94 -9.46 3.21
CA LEU A 140 2.70 -9.64 3.97
C LEU A 140 1.91 -10.83 3.41
N THR A 141 1.61 -10.82 2.12
CA THR A 141 0.78 -11.87 1.50
C THR A 141 1.40 -13.26 1.66
N ALA A 142 2.72 -13.39 1.49
CA ALA A 142 3.42 -14.66 1.65
C ALA A 142 3.27 -15.24 3.06
N GLU A 143 3.31 -14.42 4.11
CA GLU A 143 3.09 -14.90 5.48
C GLU A 143 1.65 -15.36 5.74
N MET A 144 0.66 -14.68 5.15
CA MET A 144 -0.75 -15.11 5.24
C MET A 144 -1.01 -16.41 4.50
N GLU A 145 -0.39 -16.62 3.33
CA GLU A 145 -0.52 -17.87 2.57
C GLU A 145 0.16 -19.05 3.28
N LYS A 146 1.28 -18.81 3.98
CA LYS A 146 1.96 -19.85 4.78
C LYS A 146 1.12 -20.35 5.94
N ASN A 147 0.32 -19.47 6.55
CA ASN A 147 -0.54 -19.82 7.68
C ASN A 147 -1.99 -19.35 7.44
N PRO A 148 -2.84 -20.23 6.88
CA PRO A 148 -4.25 -19.90 6.59
C PRO A 148 -5.12 -19.57 7.82
N GLU A 149 -4.65 -19.83 9.04
CA GLU A 149 -5.38 -19.46 10.26
C GLU A 149 -5.26 -17.97 10.61
N ILE A 150 -4.29 -17.26 10.00
CA ILE A 150 -4.12 -15.82 10.23
C ILE A 150 -5.25 -15.06 9.53
N PHE A 151 -6.07 -14.38 10.33
CA PHE A 151 -7.12 -13.50 9.81
C PHE A 151 -6.59 -12.09 9.51
N ILE A 152 -5.72 -11.55 10.36
CA ILE A 152 -5.15 -10.20 10.27
C ILE A 152 -3.67 -10.25 10.60
N GLN A 153 -2.89 -9.47 9.86
CA GLN A 153 -1.50 -9.14 10.18
C GLN A 153 -1.27 -7.63 9.99
N THR A 154 -0.16 -7.13 10.52
CA THR A 154 0.27 -5.74 10.31
C THR A 154 1.74 -5.72 9.92
N GLY A 155 2.11 -4.72 9.11
CA GLY A 155 3.51 -4.33 8.98
C GLY A 155 4.00 -3.62 10.25
N TYR A 156 5.31 -3.45 10.37
CA TYR A 156 5.92 -2.64 11.42
C TYR A 156 6.16 -1.21 10.89
N PRO A 157 5.52 -0.18 11.48
CA PRO A 157 5.82 1.20 11.11
C PRO A 157 7.22 1.57 11.61
N LEU A 158 8.00 2.23 10.76
CA LEU A 158 9.29 2.79 11.13
C LEU A 158 9.24 4.30 10.89
N ASP A 159 9.18 5.07 11.97
CA ASP A 159 9.26 6.51 11.90
C ASP A 159 10.68 6.93 11.51
N LEU A 160 10.82 7.80 10.52
CA LEU A 160 12.11 8.30 10.08
C LEU A 160 12.25 9.76 10.53
N PRO A 161 13.14 10.07 11.49
CA PRO A 161 13.30 11.43 11.97
C PRO A 161 13.82 12.33 10.85
N SER A 162 13.31 13.56 10.76
CA SER A 162 13.70 14.55 9.75
C SER A 162 15.10 15.13 9.94
N GLY A 163 15.85 14.64 10.94
CA GLY A 163 17.20 15.08 11.26
C GLY A 163 17.27 16.20 12.31
N SER A 164 16.13 16.71 12.78
CA SER A 164 16.07 17.70 13.85
C SER A 164 16.10 17.02 15.23
N LEU A 165 16.65 17.70 16.25
CA LEU A 165 16.64 17.19 17.63
C LEU A 165 15.22 16.84 18.09
N GLY A 166 14.24 17.71 17.78
CA GLY A 166 12.83 17.47 18.09
C GLY A 166 12.29 16.19 17.43
N SER A 167 12.62 15.95 16.15
CA SER A 167 12.21 14.72 15.47
C SER A 167 12.86 13.46 16.07
N TYR A 168 14.10 13.54 16.54
CA TYR A 168 14.75 12.43 17.24
C TYR A 168 14.13 12.16 18.61
N CYS A 169 13.77 13.20 19.37
CA CYS A 169 13.07 13.04 20.64
C CYS A 169 11.69 12.40 20.46
N ILE A 170 10.97 12.74 19.38
CA ILE A 170 9.68 12.10 19.04
C ILE A 170 9.90 10.64 18.63
N TYR A 171 10.92 10.37 17.81
CA TYR A 171 11.27 9.00 17.40
C TYR A 171 11.57 8.09 18.59
N GLU A 172 12.40 8.54 19.54
CA GLU A 172 12.70 7.80 20.78
C GLU A 172 11.45 7.55 21.63
N TYR A 173 10.45 8.44 21.59
CA TYR A 173 9.20 8.26 22.31
C TYR A 173 8.27 7.21 21.66
N HIS A 174 8.36 7.01 20.34
CA HIS A 174 7.56 6.04 19.60
C HIS A 174 8.16 4.61 19.57
N MET A 175 9.43 4.44 19.97
CA MET A 175 10.06 3.12 20.14
C MET A 175 9.69 2.47 21.47
#